data_AF-A0A328T7H4-F1
#
_entry.id   AF-A0A328T7H4-F1
#
_cell.length_a   1.000
_cell.length_b   1.000
_cell.length_c   1.000
_cell.angle_alpha   90.00
_cell.angle_beta   90.00
_cell.angle_gamma   90.00
#
_symmetry.space_group_name_H-M   'P 1'
#
loop_
_entity.id
_entity.type
_entity.pdbx_description
1 polymer ?
#
loop_
_entity_poly.entity_id
_entity_poly.type
_entity_poly.pdbx_seq_one_letter_code
_entity_poly.pdbx_strand_id
1 'polypeptide(L)'
;MIIPAIDIVERTCAETMAGGDKIVFQTLNAPLTPAHRDALDRLLESSDNQPSKLTWLLQPPGKINGKNVLQHFDRLSNIESLALPEGIPFTRTGC
;
A
#
# COMPACT_ATOMS: atom_id res chain seq x y z
N MET A 1 -0.84 45.76 -1.39
CA MET A 1 -0.45 44.34 -1.44
C MET A 1 -0.83 43.71 -0.10
N ILE A 2 -1.74 42.75 -0.09
CA ILE A 2 -2.13 42.04 1.14
C ILE A 2 -1.34 40.73 1.12
N ILE A 3 -0.43 40.57 2.08
CA ILE A 3 0.27 39.30 2.31
C ILE A 3 -0.48 38.59 3.43
N PRO A 4 -0.94 37.34 3.24
CA PRO A 4 -1.60 36.59 4.29
C PRO A 4 -0.63 36.36 5.45
N ALA A 5 -1.19 36.25 6.66
CA ALA A 5 -0.40 35.86 7.82
C ALA A 5 0.16 34.44 7.65
N ILE A 6 1.34 34.18 8.22
CA ILE A 6 2.09 32.93 8.01
C ILE A 6 1.30 31.70 8.44
N ASP A 7 0.48 31.81 9.49
CA ASP A 7 -0.40 30.75 9.99
C ASP A 7 -1.43 30.31 8.95
N ILE A 8 -1.94 31.25 8.14
CA ILE A 8 -2.87 30.95 7.06
C ILE A 8 -2.17 30.15 5.94
N VAL A 9 -0.92 30.50 5.62
CA VAL A 9 -0.13 29.80 4.61
C VAL A 9 0.19 28.37 5.07
N GLU A 10 0.66 28.21 6.31
CA GLU A 10 0.97 26.91 6.89
C GLU A 10 -0.27 26.01 6.98
N ARG A 11 -1.39 26.55 7.43
CA ARG A 11 -2.67 25.84 7.48
C ARG A 11 -3.12 25.39 6.09
N THR A 12 -3.06 26.27 5.10
CA THR A 12 -3.45 25.95 3.72
C THR A 12 -2.56 24.85 3.14
N CYS A 13 -1.26 24.87 3.44
CA CYS A 13 -0.33 23.81 3.05
C CYS A 13 -0.71 22.46 3.71
N ALA A 14 -0.97 22.47 5.02
CA ALA A 14 -1.40 21.26 5.75
C ALA A 14 -2.72 20.70 5.21
N GLU A 15 -3.71 21.55 4.92
CA GLU A 15 -4.98 21.15 4.33
C GLU A 15 -4.80 20.58 2.91
N THR A 16 -3.92 21.18 2.11
CA THR A 16 -3.59 20.68 0.77
C THR A 16 -2.92 19.31 0.82
N MET A 17 -1.96 19.11 1.73
CA MET A 17 -1.31 17.81 1.93
C MET A 17 -2.33 16.75 2.36
N ALA A 18 -3.15 17.04 3.36
CA ALA A 18 -4.21 16.13 3.81
C ALA A 18 -5.24 15.85 2.69
N GLY A 19 -5.54 16.83 1.85
CA GLY A 19 -6.37 16.67 0.66
C GLY A 19 -5.75 15.71 -0.36
N GLY A 20 -4.45 15.83 -0.61
CA GLY A 20 -3.68 14.92 -1.47
C GLY A 20 -3.70 13.48 -0.94
N ASP A 21 -3.40 13.28 0.33
CA ASP A 21 -3.43 11.95 0.97
C ASP A 21 -4.81 11.32 0.87
N LYS A 22 -5.87 12.11 1.07
CA LYS A 22 -7.26 11.66 0.92
C LYS A 22 -7.54 11.21 -0.51
N ILE A 23 -7.10 11.95 -1.53
CA ILE A 23 -7.30 11.59 -2.93
C ILE A 23 -6.60 10.27 -3.24
N VAL A 24 -5.33 10.12 -2.82
CA VAL A 24 -4.57 8.88 -3.02
C VAL A 24 -5.26 7.70 -2.35
N PHE A 25 -5.64 7.84 -1.09
CA PHE A 25 -6.34 6.81 -0.34
C PHE A 25 -7.66 6.40 -1.01
N GLN A 26 -8.48 7.38 -1.41
CA GLN A 26 -9.76 7.12 -2.08
C GLN A 26 -9.55 6.42 -3.44
N THR A 27 -8.58 6.86 -4.23
CA THR A 27 -8.33 6.28 -5.55
C THR A 27 -7.86 4.82 -5.42
N LEU A 28 -6.94 4.53 -4.48
CA LEU A 28 -6.45 3.18 -4.22
C LEU A 28 -7.52 2.24 -3.66
N ASN A 29 -8.46 2.77 -2.87
CA ASN A 29 -9.51 1.96 -2.25
C ASN A 29 -10.78 1.84 -3.08
N ALA A 30 -11.02 2.73 -4.05
CA ALA A 30 -12.21 2.73 -4.90
C ALA A 30 -12.50 1.37 -5.60
N PRO A 31 -11.50 0.64 -6.15
CA PRO A 31 -11.78 -0.64 -6.79
C PRO A 31 -11.85 -1.82 -5.80
N LEU A 32 -11.54 -1.61 -4.51
CA LEU A 32 -11.47 -2.69 -3.53
C LEU A 32 -12.84 -3.03 -2.97
N THR A 33 -13.16 -4.32 -2.92
CA THR A 33 -14.31 -4.83 -2.17
C THR A 33 -14.01 -4.82 -0.67
N PRO A 34 -15.01 -4.92 0.22
CA PRO A 34 -14.78 -5.12 1.65
C PRO A 34 -13.88 -6.33 1.92
N ALA A 35 -14.09 -7.44 1.21
CA ALA A 35 -13.27 -8.64 1.34
C ALA A 35 -11.80 -8.40 0.97
N HIS A 36 -11.51 -7.59 -0.05
CA HIS A 36 -10.13 -7.22 -0.38
C HIS A 36 -9.47 -6.41 0.74
N ARG A 37 -10.20 -5.46 1.34
CA ARG A 37 -9.69 -4.67 2.47
C ARG A 37 -9.42 -5.56 3.69
N ASP A 38 -10.36 -6.42 4.05
CA ASP A 38 -10.18 -7.36 5.15
C ASP A 38 -8.98 -8.29 4.90
N ALA A 39 -8.78 -8.75 3.65
CA ALA A 39 -7.63 -9.57 3.29
C ALA A 39 -6.30 -8.82 3.39
N LEU A 40 -6.26 -7.54 2.99
CA LEU A 40 -5.10 -6.67 3.13
C LEU A 40 -4.80 -6.36 4.60
N ASP A 41 -5.82 -6.09 5.42
CA ASP A 41 -5.68 -5.84 6.85
C ASP A 41 -5.10 -7.07 7.57
N ARG A 42 -5.56 -8.27 7.20
CA ARG A 42 -4.98 -9.53 7.71
C ARG A 42 -3.52 -9.73 7.35
N LEU A 43 -3.00 -9.07 6.32
CA LEU A 43 -1.56 -9.12 6.04
C LEU A 43 -0.74 -8.36 7.09
N LEU A 44 -1.35 -7.37 7.75
CA LEU A 44 -0.71 -6.53 8.75
C LEU A 44 -0.69 -7.19 10.14
N GLU A 45 -1.59 -8.16 10.37
CA GLU A 45 -1.64 -8.91 11.61
C GLU A 45 -0.31 -9.65 11.86
N SER A 46 0.26 -9.45 13.05
CA SER A 46 1.43 -10.14 13.56
C SER A 46 1.04 -10.97 14.77
N SER A 47 1.53 -12.20 14.87
CA SER A 47 1.44 -12.98 16.11
C SER A 47 2.62 -12.68 17.03
N ASP A 48 2.50 -13.04 18.30
CA ASP A 48 3.62 -12.93 19.24
C ASP A 48 4.80 -13.74 18.71
N ASN A 49 5.91 -13.06 18.47
CA ASN A 49 7.18 -13.60 17.96
C ASN A 49 7.25 -14.01 16.46
N GLN A 50 6.32 -13.59 15.59
CA GLN A 50 6.47 -13.77 14.13
C GLN A 50 6.22 -12.48 13.35
N PRO A 51 6.97 -12.22 12.25
CA PRO A 51 6.69 -11.10 11.37
C PRO A 51 5.28 -11.22 10.77
N SER A 52 4.64 -10.08 10.51
CA SER A 52 3.36 -10.09 9.80
C SER A 52 3.51 -10.75 8.43
N LYS A 53 2.39 -11.21 7.88
CA LYS A 53 2.38 -11.83 6.56
C LYS A 53 2.88 -10.87 5.48
N LEU A 54 2.59 -9.57 5.61
CA LEU A 54 3.15 -8.52 4.76
C LEU A 54 4.68 -8.43 4.90
N THR A 55 5.20 -8.40 6.12
CA THR A 55 6.65 -8.34 6.36
C THR A 55 7.36 -9.55 5.77
N TRP A 56 6.76 -10.74 5.84
CA TRP A 56 7.27 -11.95 5.20
C TRP A 56 7.27 -11.88 3.67
N LEU A 57 6.19 -11.37 3.06
CA LEU A 57 6.10 -11.19 1.60
C LEU A 57 7.18 -10.23 1.07
N LEU A 58 7.47 -9.16 1.82
CA LEU A 58 8.47 -8.16 1.48
C LEU A 58 9.92 -8.59 1.73
N GLN A 59 10.15 -9.75 2.37
CA GLN A 59 11.52 -10.23 2.59
C GLN A 59 12.21 -10.51 1.24
N PRO A 60 13.47 -10.08 1.07
CA PRO A 60 14.21 -10.34 -0.15
C PRO A 60 14.34 -11.85 -0.40
N PRO A 61 14.37 -12.28 -1.67
CA PRO A 61 14.54 -13.68 -1.98
C PRO A 61 15.93 -14.17 -1.60
N GLY A 62 16.00 -15.38 -1.03
CA GLY A 62 17.27 -16.00 -0.71
C GLY A 62 18.00 -16.54 -1.95
N LYS A 63 19.21 -17.08 -1.76
CA LYS A 63 19.98 -17.74 -2.83
C LYS A 63 19.16 -18.83 -3.52
N ILE A 64 19.30 -19.00 -4.83
CA ILE A 64 18.57 -20.03 -5.57
C ILE A 64 18.94 -21.42 -5.03
N ASN A 65 17.94 -22.10 -4.47
CA ASN A 65 17.97 -23.51 -4.03
C ASN A 65 16.52 -24.01 -3.92
N GLY A 66 16.33 -25.33 -3.78
CA GLY A 66 14.99 -25.93 -3.74
C GLY A 66 14.06 -25.34 -2.67
N LYS A 67 14.56 -25.07 -1.45
CA LYS A 67 13.77 -24.46 -0.37
C LYS A 67 13.29 -23.06 -0.76
N ASN A 68 14.17 -22.23 -1.28
CA ASN A 68 13.84 -20.85 -1.62
C ASN A 68 12.90 -20.78 -2.82
N VAL A 69 13.05 -21.69 -3.80
CA VAL A 69 12.11 -21.81 -4.92
C VAL A 69 10.70 -22.16 -4.44
N LEU A 70 10.55 -23.08 -3.48
CA LEU A 70 9.24 -23.38 -2.89
C LEU A 70 8.63 -22.17 -2.16
N GLN A 71 9.45 -21.44 -1.38
CA GLN A 71 8.99 -20.20 -0.74
C GLN A 71 8.55 -19.14 -1.75
N HIS A 72 9.17 -19.08 -2.94
CA HIS A 72 8.71 -18.21 -4.01
C HIS A 72 7.32 -18.58 -4.52
N PHE A 73 7.04 -19.87 -4.72
CA PHE A 73 5.70 -20.33 -5.09
C PHE A 73 4.67 -19.98 -4.02
N ASP A 74 5.00 -20.17 -2.74
CA ASP A 74 4.12 -19.77 -1.64
C ASP A 74 3.82 -18.27 -1.68
N ARG A 75 4.82 -17.42 -1.95
CA ARG A 75 4.62 -15.97 -2.09
C ARG A 75 3.66 -15.64 -3.23
N LEU A 76 3.86 -16.24 -4.40
CA LEU A 76 3.00 -16.03 -5.56
C LEU A 76 1.55 -16.45 -5.26
N SER A 77 1.37 -17.64 -4.68
CA SER A 77 0.04 -18.13 -4.30
C SER A 77 -0.65 -17.20 -3.29
N ASN A 78 0.10 -16.66 -2.32
CA ASN A 78 -0.42 -15.69 -1.37
C ASN A 78 -0.86 -14.38 -2.05
N ILE A 79 -0.05 -13.85 -2.98
CA ILE A 79 -0.39 -12.64 -3.73
C ILE A 79 -1.61 -12.88 -4.62
N GLU A 80 -1.65 -13.99 -5.35
CA GLU A 80 -2.79 -14.35 -6.20
C GLU A 80 -4.08 -14.52 -5.39
N SER A 81 -4.00 -15.11 -4.19
CA SER A 81 -5.16 -15.31 -3.32
C SER A 81 -5.83 -14.01 -2.84
N LEU A 82 -5.12 -12.88 -2.89
CA LEU A 82 -5.71 -11.58 -2.56
C LEU A 82 -6.75 -11.15 -3.60
N ALA A 83 -6.70 -11.72 -4.82
CA ALA A 83 -7.62 -11.45 -5.92
C ALA A 83 -7.82 -9.94 -6.17
N LEU A 84 -6.75 -9.16 -5.99
CA LEU A 84 -6.80 -7.72 -6.11
C LEU A 84 -7.24 -7.33 -7.54
N PRO A 85 -8.10 -6.31 -7.68
CA PRO A 85 -8.49 -5.80 -8.99
C PRO A 85 -7.26 -5.28 -9.73
N GLU A 86 -7.37 -5.16 -11.06
CA GLU A 86 -6.34 -4.47 -11.84
C GLU A 86 -6.09 -3.08 -11.24
N GLY A 87 -4.80 -2.74 -11.12
CA GLY A 87 -4.36 -1.53 -10.47
C GLY A 87 -4.81 -0.27 -11.22
N ILE A 88 -4.71 0.87 -10.54
CA ILE A 88 -4.90 2.17 -11.18
C ILE A 88 -3.82 2.31 -12.26
N PRO A 89 -4.17 2.67 -13.51
CA PRO A 89 -3.18 2.93 -14.54
C PRO A 89 -2.24 4.02 -14.04
N PHE A 90 -0.94 3.74 -13.99
CA PHE A 90 0.07 4.76 -13.69
C PHE A 90 0.15 5.72 -14.88
N THR A 91 -0.71 6.74 -14.88
CA THR A 91 -0.60 7.85 -15.81
C THR A 91 0.44 8.80 -15.24
N ARG A 92 1.65 8.82 -15.82
CA ARG A 92 2.62 9.88 -15.55
C ARG A 92 2.07 11.20 -16.11
N THR A 93 1.23 11.89 -15.36
CA THR A 93 0.91 13.29 -15.62
C THR A 93 2.10 14.12 -15.14
N GLY A 94 2.86 14.65 -16.09
CA GLY A 94 3.91 15.64 -15.83
C GLY A 94 5.18 15.41 -16.63
N CYS A 95 5.31 16.15 -17.74
CA CYS A 95 6.58 16.74 -18.15
C CYS A 95 7.17 17.57 -17.01
#